data_AF-B6WYH4-F1
#
_entry.id   AF-B6WYH4-F1
#
_cell.length_a   1.000
_cell.length_b   1.000
_cell.length_c   1.000
_cell.angle_alpha   90.00
_cell.angle_beta   90.00
_cell.angle_gamma   90.00
#
_symmetry.space_group_name_H-M   'P 1'
#
loop_
_entity.id
_entity.type
_entity.pdbx_description
1 polymer ?
#
loop_
_entity_poly.entity_id
_entity_poly.type
_entity_poly.pdbx_seq_one_letter_code
_entity_poly.pdbx_strand_id
1 'polypeptide(L)'
;MARIGVLALQGAFREHAAALRRLGADVCEVRQLKDMEGLEGMVIPGGESTTIGKLLVEWNMLEPLRRRILDGMPVYGSCAGLILLCKEIEGSDQPRLGVLDATVRRN
;
A
#
# COMPACT_ATOMS: atom_id res chain seq x y z
N MET A 1 21.45 0.99 0.19
CA MET A 1 20.51 -0.10 0.49
C MET A 1 19.12 0.46 0.26
N ALA A 2 18.26 -0.21 -0.51
CA ALA A 2 16.96 0.37 -0.86
C ALA A 2 16.08 0.52 0.39
N ARG A 3 15.52 1.72 0.62
CA ARG A 3 14.60 1.98 1.74
C ARG A 3 13.16 1.75 1.32
N ILE A 4 12.58 0.65 1.77
CA ILE A 4 11.26 0.17 1.35
C ILE A 4 10.24 0.31 2.49
N GLY A 5 9.11 0.95 2.20
CA GLY A 5 7.97 1.00 3.10
C GLY A 5 7.15 -0.28 3.05
N VAL A 6 6.61 -0.69 4.20
CA VAL A 6 5.51 -1.65 4.28
C VAL A 6 4.36 -0.97 4.99
N LEU A 7 3.21 -0.81 4.32
CA LEU A 7 2.03 -0.20 4.92
C LEU A 7 1.56 -1.05 6.11
N ALA A 8 1.56 -0.47 7.31
CA ALA A 8 1.34 -1.17 8.57
C ALA A 8 0.12 -0.64 9.33
N LEU A 9 -0.93 -0.25 8.58
CA LEU A 9 -2.22 0.18 9.12
C LEU A 9 -3.06 -1.01 9.59
N GLN A 10 -3.06 -2.09 8.81
CA GLN A 10 -3.74 -3.34 9.06
C GLN A 10 -3.12 -4.43 8.17
N GLY A 11 -3.24 -5.70 8.58
CA GLY A 11 -2.91 -6.84 7.72
C GLY A 11 -1.55 -7.48 8.00
N ALA A 12 -1.07 -8.30 7.06
CA ALA A 12 0.12 -9.14 7.19
C ALA A 12 1.44 -8.39 6.90
N PHE A 13 1.63 -7.22 7.51
CA PHE A 13 2.81 -6.37 7.28
C PHE A 13 4.11 -6.99 7.84
N ARG A 14 4.03 -7.79 8.92
CA ARG A 14 5.20 -8.39 9.59
C ARG A 14 5.93 -9.37 8.66
N GLU A 15 5.18 -10.18 7.92
CA GLU A 15 5.68 -11.19 6.99
C GLU A 15 6.41 -10.53 5.82
N HIS A 16 5.81 -9.48 5.24
CA HIS A 16 6.43 -8.67 4.20
C HIS A 16 7.70 -7.98 4.68
N ALA A 17 7.66 -7.35 5.86
CA ALA A 17 8.83 -6.69 6.44
C ALA A 17 9.97 -7.68 6.72
N ALA A 18 9.66 -8.87 7.24
CA ALA A 18 10.65 -9.91 7.46
C ALA A 18 11.26 -10.42 6.14
N ALA A 19 10.45 -10.60 5.09
CA ALA A 19 10.94 -11.02 3.77
C ALA A 19 11.89 -9.99 3.15
N LEU A 20 11.51 -8.70 3.16
CA LEU A 20 12.35 -7.62 2.64
C LEU A 20 13.67 -7.48 3.42
N ARG A 21 13.65 -7.58 4.75
CA ARG A 21 14.88 -7.56 5.56
C ARG A 21 15.81 -8.72 5.23
N ARG A 22 15.28 -9.93 4.98
CA ARG A 22 16.10 -11.08 4.54
C ARG A 22 16.75 -10.88 3.16
N LEU A 23 16.13 -10.06 2.31
CA LEU A 23 16.68 -9.66 1.01
C LEU A 23 17.65 -8.47 1.11
N GLY A 24 17.88 -7.94 2.31
CA GLY A 24 18.80 -6.84 2.55
C GLY A 24 18.22 -5.47 2.23
N ALA A 25 16.91 -5.25 2.30
CA ALA A 25 16.33 -3.91 2.25
C ALA A 25 16.35 -3.23 3.64
N ASP A 26 16.43 -1.90 3.65
CA ASP A 26 16.12 -1.09 4.84
C ASP A 26 14.60 -0.92 4.90
N VAL A 27 13.95 -1.47 5.93
CA VAL A 27 12.49 -1.60 5.96
C VAL A 27 11.87 -0.66 6.99
N CYS A 28 11.00 0.23 6.51
CA CYS A 28 10.19 1.12 7.32
C CYS A 28 8.74 0.60 7.39
N GLU A 29 8.21 0.36 8.59
CA GLU A 29 6.76 0.15 8.75
C GLU A 29 6.06 1.51 8.69
N VAL A 30 5.18 1.70 7.71
CA VAL A 30 4.52 2.98 7.46
C VAL A 30 3.17 2.98 8.16
N ARG A 31 3.08 3.76 9.23
CA ARG A 31 1.89 3.88 10.11
C ARG A 31 1.25 5.25 10.04
N GLN A 32 1.94 6.24 9.51
CA GLN A 32 1.51 7.64 9.41
C GLN A 32 2.22 8.33 8.24
N LEU A 33 1.74 9.52 7.89
CA LEU A 33 2.22 10.28 6.74
C LEU A 33 3.75 10.50 6.73
N LYS A 34 4.35 10.90 7.86
CA LYS A 34 5.79 11.17 7.95
C LYS A 34 6.69 9.95 7.73
N ASP A 35 6.18 8.74 7.96
CA ASP A 35 6.98 7.52 7.78
C ASP A 35 7.27 7.25 6.29
N MET A 36 6.57 7.94 5.39
CA MET A 36 6.76 7.85 3.95
C MET A 36 7.98 8.63 3.45
N GLU A 37 8.58 9.50 4.25
CA GLU A 37 9.73 10.30 3.84
C GLU A 37 10.94 9.44 3.48
N GLY A 38 11.56 9.74 2.34
CA GLY A 38 12.79 9.07 1.88
C GLY A 38 12.61 7.61 1.42
N LEU A 39 11.38 7.11 1.29
CA LEU A 39 11.16 5.75 0.77
C LEU A 39 11.38 5.69 -0.75
N GLU A 40 12.04 4.63 -1.21
CA GLU A 40 12.29 4.34 -2.63
C GLU A 40 11.23 3.41 -3.23
N GLY A 41 10.39 2.78 -2.39
CA GLY A 41 9.31 1.90 -2.82
C GLY A 41 8.34 1.58 -1.68
N MET A 42 7.18 1.02 -2.02
CA MET A 42 6.12 0.67 -1.06
C MET A 42 5.58 -0.74 -1.30
N VAL A 43 5.37 -1.49 -0.22
CA VAL A 43 4.55 -2.70 -0.19
C VAL A 43 3.23 -2.42 0.51
N ILE A 44 2.13 -2.77 -0.14
CA ILE A 44 0.78 -2.75 0.46
C ILE A 44 0.38 -4.21 0.70
N PRO A 45 0.34 -4.66 1.96
CA PRO A 45 0.14 -6.07 2.27
C PRO A 45 -1.32 -6.52 2.07
N GLY A 46 -1.53 -7.84 2.18
CA GLY A 46 -2.85 -8.42 2.33
C GLY A 46 -3.50 -8.06 3.67
N GLY A 47 -4.81 -8.19 3.75
CA GLY A 47 -5.62 -7.75 4.89
C GLY A 47 -7.08 -7.58 4.47
N GLU A 48 -7.77 -6.61 5.07
CA GLU A 48 -9.13 -6.23 4.69
C GLU A 48 -9.09 -4.90 3.93
N SER A 49 -9.36 -4.96 2.63
CA SER A 49 -9.17 -3.81 1.72
C SER A 49 -10.06 -2.63 2.07
N THR A 50 -11.29 -2.85 2.58
CA THR A 50 -12.19 -1.76 2.94
C THR A 50 -11.65 -0.98 4.16
N THR A 51 -11.10 -1.68 5.14
CA THR A 51 -10.51 -1.13 6.36
C THR A 51 -9.25 -0.35 6.06
N ILE A 52 -8.33 -0.93 5.28
CA ILE A 52 -7.10 -0.24 4.88
C ILE A 52 -7.44 1.03 4.08
N GLY A 53 -8.39 0.95 3.14
CA GLY A 53 -8.85 2.11 2.36
C GLY A 53 -9.40 3.23 3.25
N LYS A 54 -10.25 2.89 4.23
CA LYS A 54 -10.80 3.86 5.19
C LYS A 54 -9.71 4.52 6.03
N LEU A 55 -8.76 3.74 6.56
CA LEU A 55 -7.64 4.26 7.37
C LEU A 55 -6.73 5.19 6.55
N LEU A 56 -6.47 4.87 5.28
CA LEU A 56 -5.72 5.75 4.38
C LEU A 56 -6.39 7.11 4.21
N VAL A 57 -7.72 7.16 4.13
CA VAL A 57 -8.48 8.42 4.07
C VAL A 57 -8.45 9.14 5.41
N GLU A 58 -8.82 8.44 6.49
CA GLU A 58 -8.93 9.01 7.84
C GLU A 58 -7.62 9.65 8.30
N TRP A 59 -6.48 9.07 7.93
CA TRP A 59 -5.16 9.56 8.34
C TRP A 59 -4.49 10.44 7.27
N ASN A 60 -5.24 10.88 6.25
CA ASN A 60 -4.78 11.77 5.18
C ASN A 60 -3.56 11.21 4.41
N MET A 61 -3.48 9.89 4.24
CA MET A 61 -2.38 9.20 3.58
C MET A 61 -2.69 8.78 2.14
N LEU A 62 -3.98 8.69 1.77
CA LEU A 62 -4.40 8.18 0.46
C LEU A 62 -3.82 8.99 -0.70
N GLU A 63 -4.10 10.29 -0.75
CA GLU A 63 -3.63 11.15 -1.85
C GLU A 63 -2.10 11.32 -1.88
N PRO A 64 -1.40 11.53 -0.74
CA PRO A 64 0.06 11.55 -0.75
C PRO A 64 0.68 10.24 -1.27
N LEU A 65 0.17 9.09 -0.85
CA LEU A 65 0.67 7.79 -1.34
C LEU A 65 0.38 7.62 -2.84
N ARG A 66 -0.85 7.93 -3.27
CA ARG A 66 -1.24 7.88 -4.68
C ARG A 66 -0.31 8.73 -5.55
N ARG A 67 -0.06 9.97 -5.12
CA ARG A 67 0.80 10.91 -5.84
C ARG A 67 2.21 10.38 -6.01
N ARG A 68 2.82 9.85 -4.94
CA ARG A 68 4.16 9.27 -5.01
C ARG A 68 4.25 8.09 -5.99
N ILE A 69 3.23 7.24 -6.04
CA ILE A 69 3.19 6.13 -6.99
C ILE A 69 3.10 6.65 -8.43
N LEU A 70 2.21 7.63 -8.67
CA LEU A 70 2.06 8.25 -9.99
C LEU A 70 3.31 9.03 -10.44
N ASP A 71 4.06 9.60 -9.49
CA ASP A 71 5.35 10.27 -9.74
C ASP A 71 6.52 9.26 -9.91
N GLY A 72 6.24 7.96 -9.91
CA GLY A 72 7.20 6.91 -10.31
C GLY A 72 7.73 6.02 -9.18
N MET A 73 7.26 6.17 -7.95
CA MET A 73 7.66 5.27 -6.86
C MET A 73 7.11 3.85 -7.11
N PRO A 74 7.97 2.81 -7.20
CA PRO A 74 7.52 1.43 -7.33
C PRO A 74 6.63 0.99 -6.17
N VAL A 75 5.54 0.29 -6.50
CA VAL A 75 4.60 -0.26 -5.52
C VAL A 75 4.32 -1.73 -5.79
N TYR A 76 4.23 -2.51 -4.72
CA TYR A 76 3.79 -3.91 -4.77
C TYR A 76 2.59 -4.11 -3.85
N GLY A 77 1.43 -4.42 -4.44
CA GLY A 77 0.21 -4.75 -3.70
C GLY A 77 -0.04 -6.26 -3.69
N SER A 78 -0.12 -6.88 -2.52
CA SER A 78 -0.50 -8.29 -2.36
C SER A 78 -1.93 -8.43 -1.84
N CYS A 79 -2.74 -9.28 -2.46
CA CYS A 79 -4.14 -9.54 -2.05
C CYS A 79 -4.97 -8.24 -1.88
N ALA A 80 -5.27 -7.81 -0.65
CA ALA A 80 -5.93 -6.53 -0.38
C ALA A 80 -5.18 -5.32 -0.97
N GLY A 81 -3.85 -5.35 -0.99
CA GLY A 81 -3.04 -4.32 -1.63
C GLY A 81 -3.28 -4.24 -3.14
N LEU A 82 -3.46 -5.38 -3.83
CA LEU A 82 -3.83 -5.38 -5.25
C LEU A 82 -5.20 -4.72 -5.43
N ILE A 83 -6.18 -5.05 -4.58
CA ILE A 83 -7.53 -4.47 -4.64
C ILE A 83 -7.48 -2.95 -4.52
N LEU A 84 -6.65 -2.42 -3.61
CA LEU A 84 -6.47 -0.97 -3.43
C LEU A 84 -5.77 -0.29 -4.61
N LEU A 85 -4.90 -1.01 -5.33
CA LEU A 85 -4.21 -0.44 -6.49
C LEU A 85 -5.12 -0.36 -7.72
N CYS A 86 -6.03 -1.31 -7.92
CA CYS A 86 -6.94 -1.34 -9.07
C CYS A 86 -7.83 -0.10 -9.16
N LYS A 87 -8.03 0.37 -10.40
CA LYS A 87 -8.87 1.51 -10.74
C LYS A 87 -10.35 1.25 -10.46
N GLU A 88 -10.81 0.05 -10.75
CA GLU A 88 -12.20 -0.36 -10.54
C GLU A 88 -12.30 -1.58 -9.64
N ILE A 89 -13.29 -1.57 -8.74
CA ILE A 89 -13.65 -2.71 -7.87
C ILE A 89 -15.11 -3.04 -8.14
N GLU A 90 -15.39 -4.25 -8.65
CA GLU A 90 -16.75 -4.66 -8.98
C GLU A 90 -17.67 -4.57 -7.75
N GLY A 91 -18.78 -3.83 -7.90
CA GLY A 91 -19.80 -3.69 -6.86
C GLY A 91 -19.35 -2.92 -5.62
N SER A 92 -18.28 -2.12 -5.69
CA SER A 92 -17.79 -1.38 -4.51
C SER A 92 -17.16 -0.02 -4.83
N ASP A 93 -17.62 1.00 -4.12
CA ASP A 93 -17.03 2.35 -4.11
C ASP A 93 -16.10 2.59 -2.91
N GLN A 94 -15.54 1.52 -2.32
CA GLN A 94 -14.60 1.68 -1.22
C GLN A 94 -13.40 2.56 -1.62
N PRO A 95 -12.80 3.31 -0.66
CA PRO A 95 -11.59 4.07 -0.93
C PRO A 95 -10.47 3.16 -1.46
N ARG A 96 -9.76 3.65 -2.48
CA ARG A 96 -8.68 2.96 -3.20
C ARG A 96 -7.70 3.97 -3.78
N LEU A 97 -6.48 3.52 -4.07
CA LEU A 97 -5.46 4.34 -4.74
C LEU A 97 -5.77 4.51 -6.23
N GLY A 98 -6.31 3.46 -6.88
CA GLY A 98 -6.76 3.54 -8.28
C GLY A 98 -5.69 4.00 -9.25
N VAL A 99 -4.51 3.38 -9.15
CA VAL A 99 -3.30 3.70 -9.94
C VAL A 99 -2.93 2.59 -10.93
N LEU A 100 -3.49 1.39 -10.76
CA LEU A 100 -3.37 0.27 -11.69
C LEU A 100 -4.61 0.22 -12.58
N ASP A 101 -4.43 0.31 -13.90
CA ASP A 101 -5.52 0.26 -14.88
C ASP A 101 -6.05 -1.18 -15.04
N ALA A 102 -6.79 -1.62 -14.02
CA ALA A 102 -7.36 -2.94 -13.92
C ALA A 102 -8.69 -2.87 -13.14
N THR A 103 -9.57 -3.80 -13.46
CA THR A 103 -10.80 -4.08 -12.68
C THR A 103 -10.57 -5.33 -11.84
N VAL A 104 -11.01 -5.29 -10.58
CA VAL A 104 -10.93 -6.44 -9.68
C VAL A 104 -12.29 -6.77 -9.09
N ARG A 105 -12.59 -8.07 -8.98
CA ARG A 105 -13.70 -8.58 -8.18
C ARG A 105 -13.16 -9.09 -6.85
N ARG A 106 -13.77 -8.67 -5.75
CA ARG A 106 -13.43 -9.19 -4.42
C ARG A 106 -13.90 -10.64 -4.27
N ASN A 107 -13.28 -11.37 -3.34
CA ASN A 107 -13.69 -12.72 -2.97
C ASN A 107 -15.04 -12.73 -2.24
#